data_AF-A0A963QEP0-F1
#
_entry.id   AF-A0A963QEP0-F1
#
_cell.length_a   1.000
_cell.length_b   1.000
_cell.length_c   1.000
_cell.angle_alpha   90.00
_cell.angle_beta   90.00
_cell.angle_gamma   90.00
#
_symmetry.space_group_name_H-M   'P 1'
#
loop_
_entity.id
_entity.type
_entity.pdbx_description
1 polymer ?
#
loop_
_entity_poly.entity_id
_entity_poly.type
_entity_poly.pdbx_seq_one_letter_code
_entity_poly.pdbx_strand_id
1 'polypeptide(L)' 'ASATMIGTSLHTLVQMVDNGLGLTMLPEMALDAGILNGTEVIARPLKAASACREIALVWRKNSPRSDEFRLLAEELRAG' A
#
# COMPACT_ATOMS: atom_id res chain seq x y z
N ALA A 1 8.96 -1.37 28.49
CA ALA A 1 8.29 -0.29 27.76
C ALA A 1 8.05 -0.77 26.34
N SER A 2 6.81 -0.78 25.85
CA SER A 2 6.56 -1.05 24.43
C SER A 2 6.93 0.21 23.66
N ALA A 3 8.02 0.17 22.89
CA ALA A 3 8.37 1.28 22.01
C ALA A 3 7.42 1.24 20.82
N THR A 4 6.59 2.28 20.65
CA THR A 4 5.82 2.46 19.42
C THR A 4 6.80 2.83 18.31
N MET A 5 7.07 1.86 17.44
CA MET A 5 7.95 2.05 16.31
C MET A 5 7.16 2.61 15.13
N ILE A 6 7.56 3.78 14.61
CA ILE A 6 6.87 4.47 13.52
C ILE A 6 7.78 4.47 12.29
N GLY A 7 7.41 3.69 11.27
CA GLY A 7 8.03 3.74 9.95
C GLY A 7 7.31 4.76 9.06
N THR A 8 8.05 5.51 8.25
CA THR A 8 7.50 6.47 7.28
C THR A 8 7.27 5.87 5.89
N SER A 9 7.60 4.58 5.69
CA SER A 9 7.40 3.86 4.44
C SER A 9 7.04 2.40 4.70
N LEU A 10 6.36 1.74 3.75
CA LEU A 10 6.06 0.32 3.86
C LEU A 10 7.34 -0.54 3.88
N HIS A 11 8.35 -0.19 3.08
CA HIS A 11 9.61 -0.93 3.04
C HIS A 11 10.33 -0.90 4.40
N THR A 12 10.41 0.27 5.04
CA THR A 12 11.02 0.35 6.36
C THR A 12 10.21 -0.41 7.40
N LEU A 13 8.89 -0.36 7.36
CA LEU A 13 8.04 -1.18 8.24
C LEU A 13 8.28 -2.69 8.06
N VAL A 14 8.42 -3.17 6.82
CA VAL A 14 8.72 -4.59 6.55
C VAL A 14 10.07 -4.97 7.14
N GLN A 15 11.11 -4.16 6.92
CA GLN A 15 12.44 -4.43 7.47
C GLN A 15 12.45 -4.44 9.01
N MET A 16 11.65 -3.58 9.64
CA MET A 16 11.52 -3.55 11.09
C MET A 16 10.89 -4.84 11.62
N VAL A 17 9.80 -5.30 11.00
CA VAL A 17 9.14 -6.57 11.36
C VAL A 17 10.07 -7.76 11.12
N ASP A 18 10.82 -7.76 10.00
CA ASP A 18 11.80 -8.80 9.69
C ASP A 18 12.92 -8.88 10.75
N ASN A 19 13.31 -7.74 11.33
CA ASN A 19 14.26 -7.66 12.44
C ASN A 19 13.60 -7.85 13.83
N GLY A 20 12.39 -8.41 13.89
CA GLY A 20 11.71 -8.76 15.14
C GLY A 20 11.02 -7.59 15.85
N LEU A 21 10.87 -6.43 15.19
CA LEU A 21 10.21 -5.26 15.77
C LEU A 21 8.69 -5.30 15.51
N GLY A 22 8.03 -6.26 16.17
CA GLY A 22 6.57 -6.36 16.23
C GLY A 22 5.91 -6.91 14.97
N LEU A 23 4.73 -6.39 14.66
CA LEU A 23 3.89 -6.80 13.53
C LEU A 23 3.27 -5.56 12.89
N THR A 24 2.85 -5.67 11.62
CA THR A 24 2.26 -4.56 10.87
C THR A 24 1.14 -5.01 9.95
N MET A 25 0.42 -4.05 9.39
CA MET A 25 -0.62 -4.23 8.38
C MET A 25 -0.10 -3.72 7.04
N LEU A 26 -0.23 -4.52 5.99
CA LEU A 26 0.17 -4.15 4.64
C LEU A 26 -1.04 -4.16 3.69
N PRO A 27 -1.12 -3.23 2.73
CA PRO A 27 -2.10 -3.32 1.66
C PRO A 27 -1.78 -4.50 0.73
N GLU A 28 -2.80 -5.19 0.25
CA GLU A 28 -2.68 -6.39 -0.60
C GLU A 28 -1.79 -6.15 -1.83
N MET A 29 -1.97 -5.02 -2.52
CA MET A 29 -1.14 -4.69 -3.69
C MET A 29 0.37 -4.58 -3.41
N ALA A 30 0.80 -4.33 -2.16
CA ALA A 30 2.21 -4.36 -1.80
C ALA A 30 2.73 -5.79 -1.66
N LEU A 31 1.88 -6.70 -1.18
CA LEU A 31 2.18 -8.14 -1.14
C LEU A 31 2.31 -8.69 -2.57
N ASP A 32 1.36 -8.33 -3.45
CA ASP A 32 1.37 -8.75 -4.86
C ASP A 32 2.61 -8.23 -5.61
N ALA A 33 3.08 -7.04 -5.25
CA ALA A 33 4.32 -6.46 -5.77
C ALA A 33 5.59 -7.09 -5.20
N GLY A 34 5.49 -8.07 -4.29
CA GLY A 34 6.63 -8.80 -3.75
C GLY A 34 7.39 -8.05 -2.66
N ILE A 35 6.73 -7.18 -1.87
CA ILE A 35 7.41 -6.41 -0.81
C ILE A 35 8.07 -7.28 0.27
N LEU A 36 7.67 -8.55 0.38
CA LEU A 36 8.25 -9.53 1.31
C LEU A 36 9.36 -10.39 0.68
N ASN A 37 9.72 -10.15 -0.58
CA ASN A 37 10.77 -10.93 -1.23
C ASN A 37 12.11 -10.75 -0.51
N GLY A 38 12.72 -11.86 -0.12
CA GLY A 38 14.00 -11.87 0.60
C GLY A 38 13.90 -11.60 2.10
N THR A 39 12.70 -11.62 2.69
CA THR A 39 12.48 -11.53 4.14
C THR A 39 11.97 -12.87 4.70
N GLU A 40 12.03 -13.05 6.02
CA GLU A 40 11.41 -14.19 6.70
C GLU A 40 9.96 -13.90 7.14
N VAL A 41 9.45 -12.71 6.81
CA VAL A 41 8.12 -12.25 7.20
C VAL A 41 7.04 -12.97 6.39
N ILE A 42 6.05 -13.52 7.10
CA ILE A 42 4.87 -14.14 6.51
C ILE A 42 3.64 -13.23 6.62
N ALA A 43 2.91 -13.08 5.51
CA ALA A 43 1.60 -12.43 5.52
C ALA A 43 0.48 -13.42 5.88
N ARG A 44 -0.58 -12.90 6.50
CA ARG A 44 -1.82 -13.62 6.79
C ARG A 44 -3.03 -12.74 6.46
N PRO A 45 -4.11 -13.29 5.85
CA PRO A 45 -5.32 -12.52 5.57
C PRO A 45 -5.96 -11.98 6.85
N LEU A 46 -6.49 -10.76 6.80
CA LEU A 46 -7.23 -10.19 7.92
C LEU A 46 -8.67 -10.69 7.91
N LYS A 47 -9.16 -11.15 9.06
CA LYS A 47 -10.58 -11.53 9.22
C LYS A 47 -11.45 -10.29 9.47
N ALA A 48 -11.57 -9.42 8.47
CA ALA A 48 -12.45 -8.25 8.53
C ALA A 48 -13.06 -7.96 7.15
N ALA A 49 -14.38 -7.78 7.10
CA ALA A 49 -15.11 -7.57 5.84
C ALA A 49 -14.82 -6.20 5.17
N SER A 50 -14.33 -5.22 5.94
CA SER A 50 -14.17 -3.82 5.50
C SER A 50 -12.76 -3.29 5.66
N ALA A 51 -11.75 -4.16 5.73
CA ALA A 51 -10.34 -3.76 5.78
C ALA A 51 -9.80 -3.50 4.37
N CYS A 52 -10.41 -2.55 3.68
CA CYS A 52 -10.06 -2.15 2.33
C CYS A 52 -9.73 -0.66 2.25
N ARG A 53 -9.13 -0.25 1.13
CA ARG A 53 -8.96 1.15 0.77
C ARG A 53 -9.44 1.37 -0.64
N GLU A 54 -9.96 2.56 -0.90
CA GLU A 54 -10.29 3.02 -2.25
C GLU A 54 -9.13 3.87 -2.77
N ILE A 55 -8.61 3.52 -3.96
CA ILE A 55 -7.58 4.30 -4.64
C ILE A 55 -8.28 5.17 -5.70
N ALA A 56 -8.04 6.48 -5.65
CA ALA A 56 -8.68 7.43 -6.56
C ALA A 56 -7.64 8.28 -7.29
N LEU A 57 -7.90 8.54 -8.58
CA LEU A 57 -7.21 9.57 -9.36
C LEU A 57 -7.97 10.89 -9.18
N VAL A 58 -7.29 11.93 -8.69
CA VAL A 58 -7.89 13.23 -8.38
C VAL A 58 -7.11 14.36 -9.03
N TRP A 59 -7.83 15.32 -9.60
CA TRP A 59 -7.25 16.54 -10.18
C TRP A 59 -8.13 17.77 -9.86
N ARG A 60 -7.60 18.97 -10.12
CA ARG A 60 -8.36 20.22 -9.93
C ARG A 60 -9.48 20.31 -10.95
N LYS A 61 -10.69 20.68 -10.49
CA LYS A 61 -11.90 20.82 -11.33
C LYS A 61 -11.68 21.60 -12.64
N ASN A 62 -10.90 22.68 -12.59
CA ASN A 62 -10.66 23.56 -13.74
C ASN A 62 -9.28 23.32 -14.41
N SER A 63 -8.71 22.13 -14.25
CA SER A 63 -7.46 21.79 -14.96
C SER A 63 -7.70 21.78 -16.47
N PRO A 64 -6.88 22.48 -17.28
CA PRO A 64 -7.00 22.39 -18.74
C PRO A 64 -6.62 20.99 -19.26
N ARG A 65 -5.98 20.16 -18.43
CA ARG A 65 -5.53 18.81 -18.77
C ARG A 65 -6.53 17.71 -18.39
N SER A 66 -7.82 18.04 -18.35
CA SER A 66 -8.84 17.11 -17.82
C SER A 66 -8.99 15.85 -18.68
N ASP A 67 -8.75 15.96 -19.99
CA ASP A 67 -8.89 14.86 -20.93
C ASP A 67 -7.71 13.89 -20.82
N GLU A 68 -6.50 14.38 -20.56
CA GLU A 68 -5.33 13.55 -20.30
C GLU A 68 -5.47 12.78 -18.99
N PHE A 69 -6.07 13.37 -17.96
CA PHE A 69 -6.36 12.64 -16.71
C PHE A 69 -7.42 11.55 -16.93
N ARG A 70 -8.42 11.78 -17.78
CA ARG A 70 -9.40 10.75 -18.15
C ARG A 70 -8.74 9.60 -18.91
N LEU A 71 -7.86 9.91 -19.87
CA LEU A 71 -7.08 8.92 -20.60
C LEU A 71 -6.21 8.10 -19.64
N LEU A 72 -5.49 8.75 -18.73
CA LEU A 72 -4.72 8.05 -17.70
C LEU A 72 -5.61 7.14 -16.83
N ALA A 73 -6.82 7.58 -16.49
CA ALA A 73 -7.76 6.78 -15.72
C ALA A 73 -8.26 5.54 -16.50
N GLU A 74 -8.37 5.62 -17.82
CA GLU A 74 -8.69 4.46 -18.67
C GLU A 74 -7.57 3.44 -18.63
N GLU A 75 -6.32 3.88 -18.81
CA GLU A 75 -5.15 3.00 -18.73
C GLU A 75 -5.00 2.36 -17.34
N LEU A 76 -5.18 3.14 -16.27
CA LEU A 76 -5.11 2.63 -14.89
C LEU A 76 -6.24 1.63 -14.54
N ARG A 77 -7.37 1.65 -15.25
CA ARG A 77 -8.46 0.67 -15.07
C ARG A 77 -8.30 -0.57 -15.94
N ALA A 78 -7.53 -0.47 -17.02
CA ALA A 78 -7.32 -1.56 -17.97
C ALA A 78 -6.25 -2.55 -17.49
N GLY A 79 -5.28 -2.07 -16.70
CA GLY A 79 -4.32 -2.90 -15.96
C GLY A 79 -4.94 -3.54 -14.73
#